data_AF-A0A1B6LMM3-F1
#
_entry.id   AF-A0A1B6LMM3-F1
#
_cell.length_a   1.000
_cell.length_b   1.000
_cell.length_c   1.000
_cell.angle_alpha   90.00
_cell.angle_beta   90.00
_cell.angle_gamma   90.00
#
_symmetry.space_group_name_H-M   'P 1'
#
loop_
_entity.id
_entity.type
_entity.pdbx_description
1 polymer ?
#
loop_
_entity_poly.entity_id
_entity_poly.type
_entity_poly.pdbx_seq_one_letter_code
_entity_poly.pdbx_strand_id
1 'polypeptide(L)'
;MLFELCVIPLLQFLFISSLNALTNVDEIKCLDNNVTQLMDTALTEEEASRMQRFVSFYTGEMAGVVWQMLEPYQPKGLWDVSKEIYVHGKPRFIDLKFNTERFVRLFQWTLDDITFFSDLRTDANTVWEQFVETYKEKRLKHHHTIDDTTVPSIVEVKM
;
A
#
# COMPACT_ATOMS: atom_id res chain seq x y z
N MET A 1 -3.90 -45.75 14.36
CA MET A 1 -3.29 -44.42 14.59
C MET A 1 -3.08 -43.73 13.25
N LEU A 2 -4.13 -43.14 12.67
CA LEU A 2 -4.10 -42.51 11.35
C LEU A 2 -5.02 -41.28 11.35
N PHE A 3 -4.78 -40.32 12.24
CA PHE A 3 -5.64 -39.13 12.33
C PHE A 3 -4.90 -37.79 12.56
N GLU A 4 -3.56 -37.75 12.52
CA GLU A 4 -2.82 -36.52 12.88
C GLU A 4 -2.13 -35.79 11.70
N LEU A 5 -2.20 -36.31 10.47
CA LEU A 5 -1.47 -35.70 9.33
C LEU A 5 -2.31 -34.82 8.40
N CYS A 6 -3.63 -34.70 8.63
CA CYS A 6 -4.54 -33.99 7.71
C CYS A 6 -4.91 -32.57 8.14
N VAL A 7 -4.54 -32.14 9.35
CA VAL A 7 -4.98 -30.84 9.91
C VAL A 7 -4.05 -29.69 9.47
N ILE A 8 -2.77 -29.98 9.21
CA ILE A 8 -1.76 -28.98 8.84
C ILE A 8 -2.01 -28.36 7.45
N PRO A 9 -2.36 -29.12 6.39
CA PRO A 9 -2.66 -28.53 5.07
C PRO A 9 -3.93 -27.68 5.08
N LEU A 10 -4.94 -28.07 5.86
CA LEU A 10 -6.21 -27.35 5.99
C LEU A 10 -6.05 -26.01 6.72
N LEU A 11 -5.21 -25.95 7.76
CA LEU A 11 -4.85 -24.70 8.43
C LEU A 11 -4.03 -23.77 7.53
N GLN A 12 -3.09 -24.30 6.74
CA GLN A 12 -2.36 -23.51 5.73
C GLN A 12 -3.31 -22.98 4.65
N PHE A 13 -4.27 -23.80 4.19
CA PHE A 13 -5.26 -23.39 3.21
C PHE A 13 -6.21 -22.32 3.77
N LEU A 14 -6.61 -22.42 5.04
CA LEU A 14 -7.41 -21.39 5.71
C LEU A 14 -6.63 -20.09 5.93
N PHE A 15 -5.34 -20.15 6.24
CA PHE A 15 -4.47 -18.96 6.34
C PHE A 15 -4.29 -18.25 4.99
N ILE A 16 -4.20 -19.03 3.89
CA ILE A 16 -4.17 -18.52 2.52
C ILE A 16 -5.55 -17.98 2.11
N SER A 17 -6.64 -18.59 2.59
CA SER A 17 -8.00 -18.16 2.27
C SER A 17 -8.42 -16.88 3.00
N SER A 18 -7.91 -16.63 4.21
CA SER A 18 -8.13 -15.38 4.95
C SER A 18 -7.30 -14.20 4.41
N LEU A 19 -6.31 -14.45 3.56
CA LEU A 19 -5.59 -13.42 2.79
C LEU A 19 -6.41 -12.87 1.60
N ASN A 20 -7.67 -13.33 1.43
CA ASN A 20 -8.64 -12.76 0.49
C ASN A 20 -9.46 -11.60 1.08
N ALA A 21 -8.97 -10.95 2.16
CA ALA A 21 -9.43 -9.59 2.42
C ALA A 21 -8.92 -8.74 1.27
N LEU A 22 -9.81 -8.45 0.31
CA LEU A 22 -9.54 -7.50 -0.75
C LEU A 22 -9.18 -6.19 -0.05
N THR A 23 -7.92 -5.75 -0.14
CA THR A 23 -7.48 -4.48 0.45
C THR A 23 -8.47 -3.40 0.07
N ASN A 24 -9.08 -2.76 1.07
CA ASN A 24 -10.09 -1.74 0.82
C ASN A 24 -9.38 -0.43 0.46
N VAL A 25 -9.78 0.21 -0.65
CA VAL A 25 -9.29 1.53 -1.04
C VAL A 25 -9.42 2.54 0.10
N ASP A 26 -10.48 2.45 0.90
CA ASP A 26 -10.70 3.33 2.04
C ASP A 26 -9.61 3.19 3.10
N GLU A 27 -9.06 1.98 3.27
CA GLU A 27 -7.98 1.71 4.21
C GLU A 27 -6.67 2.34 3.73
N ILE A 28 -6.36 2.21 2.43
CA ILE A 28 -5.21 2.90 1.82
C ILE A 28 -5.30 4.43 1.98
N LYS A 29 -6.48 5.01 1.68
CA LYS A 29 -6.74 6.45 1.87
C LYS A 29 -6.61 6.86 3.33
N CYS A 30 -7.14 6.04 4.25
CA CYS A 30 -7.07 6.28 5.69
C CYS A 30 -5.61 6.29 6.17
N LEU A 31 -4.79 5.33 5.71
CA LEU A 31 -3.37 5.25 6.04
C LEU A 31 -2.61 6.46 5.51
N ASP A 32 -2.82 6.89 4.25
CA ASP A 32 -2.20 8.12 3.71
C ASP A 32 -2.52 9.34 4.59
N ASN A 33 -3.81 9.52 4.90
CA ASN A 33 -4.28 10.64 5.71
C ASN A 33 -3.68 10.62 7.12
N ASN A 34 -3.68 9.46 7.77
CA ASN A 34 -3.18 9.31 9.13
C ASN A 34 -1.67 9.55 9.21
N VAL A 35 -0.89 9.01 8.28
CA VAL A 35 0.56 9.26 8.24
C VAL A 35 0.83 10.73 7.96
N THR A 36 0.20 11.30 6.93
CA THR A 36 0.37 12.71 6.56
C THR A 36 0.05 13.62 7.75
N GLN A 37 -1.08 13.37 8.43
CA GLN A 37 -1.47 14.14 9.62
C GLN A 37 -0.44 13.99 10.75
N LEU A 38 0.00 12.78 11.08
CA LEU A 38 0.95 12.56 12.17
C LEU A 38 2.33 13.19 11.87
N MET A 39 2.77 13.18 10.62
CA MET A 39 4.01 13.87 10.22
C MET A 39 3.96 15.35 10.56
N ASP A 40 2.79 15.98 10.46
CA ASP A 40 2.59 17.39 10.78
C ASP A 40 2.27 17.63 12.25
N THR A 41 1.48 16.77 12.91
CA THR A 41 0.88 17.09 14.21
C THR A 41 1.37 16.25 15.38
N ALA A 42 2.16 15.19 15.19
CA ALA A 42 2.58 14.33 16.30
C ALA A 42 3.40 15.10 17.36
N LEU A 43 3.08 14.88 18.63
CA LEU A 43 3.72 15.54 19.78
C LEU A 43 4.37 14.55 20.75
N THR A 44 4.05 13.26 20.61
CA THR A 44 4.53 12.19 21.50
C THR A 44 5.26 11.09 20.75
N GLU A 45 6.14 10.38 21.45
CA GLU A 45 6.85 9.19 20.93
C GLU A 45 5.88 8.07 20.52
N GLU A 46 4.75 7.93 21.22
CA GLU A 46 3.73 6.95 20.87
C GLU A 46 3.09 7.28 19.50
N GLU A 47 2.78 8.55 19.25
CA GLU A 47 2.28 9.02 17.96
C GLU A 47 3.30 8.84 16.84
N ALA A 48 4.58 9.08 17.12
CA ALA A 48 5.68 8.82 16.18
C ALA A 48 5.79 7.32 15.85
N SER A 49 5.70 6.46 16.87
CA SER A 49 5.67 5.00 16.70
C SER A 49 4.42 4.53 15.96
N ARG A 50 3.28 5.22 16.15
CA ARG A 50 2.04 4.93 15.42
C ARG A 50 2.12 5.34 13.95
N MET A 51 2.76 6.47 13.67
CA MET A 51 3.07 6.92 12.32
C MET A 51 3.94 5.90 11.57
N GLN A 52 5.03 5.42 12.18
CA GLN A 52 5.86 4.35 11.61
C GLN A 52 5.05 3.09 11.30
N ARG A 53 4.20 2.64 12.24
CA ARG A 53 3.30 1.49 12.04
C ARG A 53 2.34 1.69 10.88
N PHE A 54 1.76 2.87 10.71
CA PHE A 54 0.88 3.15 9.58
C PHE A 54 1.60 3.13 8.24
N VAL A 55 2.87 3.59 8.17
CA VAL A 55 3.69 3.41 6.97
C VAL A 55 3.89 1.92 6.68
N SER A 56 4.25 1.12 7.68
CA SER A 56 4.42 -0.33 7.50
C SER A 56 3.14 -1.03 7.05
N PHE A 57 1.97 -0.67 7.62
CA PHE A 57 0.68 -1.22 7.19
C PHE A 57 0.36 -0.83 5.75
N TYR A 58 0.57 0.43 5.36
CA TYR A 58 0.40 0.85 3.97
C TYR A 58 1.27 0.02 3.04
N THR A 59 2.55 -0.17 3.38
CA THR A 59 3.48 -0.95 2.57
C THR A 59 3.02 -2.40 2.42
N GLY A 60 2.59 -3.03 3.51
CA GLY A 60 2.07 -4.40 3.51
C GLY A 60 0.79 -4.56 2.69
N GLU A 61 -0.18 -3.67 2.87
CA GLU A 61 -1.43 -3.67 2.10
C GLU A 61 -1.18 -3.49 0.61
N MET A 62 -0.35 -2.53 0.22
CA MET A 62 0.01 -2.31 -1.18
C MET A 62 0.76 -3.51 -1.78
N ALA A 63 1.66 -4.14 -1.03
CA ALA A 63 2.35 -5.35 -1.47
C ALA A 63 1.36 -6.50 -1.69
N GLY A 64 0.35 -6.62 -0.81
CA GLY A 64 -0.76 -7.56 -0.96
C GLY A 64 -1.55 -7.33 -2.26
N VAL A 65 -1.87 -6.08 -2.58
CA VAL A 65 -2.54 -5.72 -3.84
C VAL A 65 -1.68 -6.11 -5.04
N VAL A 66 -0.39 -5.75 -5.05
CA VAL A 66 0.54 -6.13 -6.13
C VAL A 66 0.56 -7.65 -6.32
N TRP A 67 0.71 -8.39 -5.23
CA TRP A 67 0.73 -9.85 -5.25
C TRP A 67 -0.56 -10.42 -5.87
N GLN A 68 -1.73 -9.99 -5.38
CA GLN A 68 -3.03 -10.44 -5.89
C GLN A 68 -3.21 -10.12 -7.38
N MET A 69 -2.63 -9.01 -7.88
CA MET A 69 -2.68 -8.66 -9.30
C MET A 69 -1.79 -9.56 -10.17
N LEU A 70 -0.69 -10.05 -9.63
CA LEU A 70 0.22 -10.95 -10.35
C LEU A 70 -0.32 -12.38 -10.45
N GLU A 71 -1.10 -12.82 -9.46
CA GLU A 71 -1.69 -14.15 -9.39
C GLU A 71 -2.54 -14.50 -10.65
N PRO A 72 -2.53 -15.77 -11.11
CA PRO A 72 -3.36 -16.21 -12.23
C PRO A 72 -4.86 -16.16 -11.93
N TYR A 73 -5.23 -16.38 -10.66
CA TYR A 73 -6.62 -16.38 -10.21
C TYR A 73 -6.87 -15.17 -9.33
N GLN A 74 -7.40 -14.11 -9.94
CA GLN A 74 -7.64 -12.85 -9.25
C GLN A 74 -8.99 -12.85 -8.50
N PRO A 75 -9.05 -12.33 -7.27
CA PRO A 75 -10.31 -12.13 -6.56
C PRO A 75 -11.28 -11.23 -7.35
N LYS A 76 -12.58 -11.52 -7.23
CA LYS A 76 -13.62 -10.69 -7.82
C LYS A 76 -13.58 -9.28 -7.22
N GLY A 77 -13.52 -8.26 -8.07
CA GLY A 77 -13.46 -6.85 -7.65
C GLY A 77 -12.06 -6.28 -7.44
N LEU A 78 -11.00 -7.11 -7.53
CA LEU A 78 -9.61 -6.63 -7.45
C LEU A 78 -9.35 -5.51 -8.46
N TRP A 79 -9.85 -5.66 -9.68
CA TRP A 79 -9.66 -4.67 -10.74
C TRP A 79 -10.26 -3.30 -10.40
N ASP A 80 -11.46 -3.28 -9.83
CA ASP A 80 -12.14 -2.04 -9.44
C ASP A 80 -11.38 -1.36 -8.30
N VAL A 81 -10.96 -2.15 -7.29
CA VAL A 81 -10.10 -1.68 -6.19
C VAL A 81 -8.79 -1.11 -6.72
N SER A 82 -8.06 -1.84 -7.56
CA SER A 82 -6.80 -1.37 -8.13
C SER A 82 -7.00 -0.10 -8.97
N LYS A 83 -8.10 -0.02 -9.73
CA LYS A 83 -8.44 1.20 -10.48
C LYS A 83 -8.67 2.38 -9.55
N GLU A 84 -9.40 2.19 -8.47
CA GLU A 84 -9.67 3.23 -7.49
C GLU A 84 -8.40 3.69 -6.75
N ILE A 85 -7.52 2.76 -6.35
CA ILE A 85 -6.20 3.09 -5.77
C ILE A 85 -5.37 3.90 -6.78
N TYR A 86 -5.34 3.47 -8.04
CA TYR A 86 -4.60 4.17 -9.09
C TYR A 86 -5.12 5.59 -9.34
N VAL A 87 -6.45 5.78 -9.33
CA VAL A 87 -7.10 7.09 -9.47
C VAL A 87 -6.87 7.98 -8.24
N HIS A 88 -6.86 7.41 -7.03
CA HIS A 88 -6.51 8.15 -5.82
C HIS A 88 -5.09 8.73 -5.90
N GLY A 89 -4.18 7.99 -6.53
CA GLY A 89 -2.82 8.44 -6.82
C GLY A 89 -1.84 8.18 -5.69
N LYS A 90 -0.61 8.66 -5.87
CA LYS A 90 0.49 8.44 -4.96
C LYS A 90 0.19 9.04 -3.58
N PRO A 91 0.37 8.30 -2.47
CA PRO A 91 0.21 8.84 -1.13
C PRO A 91 1.08 10.07 -0.89
N ARG A 92 0.52 11.07 -0.22
CA ARG A 92 1.17 12.36 0.03
C ARG A 92 2.33 12.22 0.99
N PHE A 93 2.22 11.33 1.98
CA PHE A 93 3.28 11.13 2.98
C PHE A 93 4.61 10.70 2.36
N ILE A 94 4.58 10.04 1.19
CA ILE A 94 5.78 9.55 0.50
C ILE A 94 6.66 10.71 0.04
N ASP A 95 6.08 11.82 -0.39
CA ASP A 95 6.82 12.99 -0.89
C ASP A 95 6.90 14.13 0.14
N LEU A 96 6.18 14.00 1.27
CA LEU A 96 6.15 15.03 2.30
C LEU A 96 7.53 15.21 2.95
N LYS A 97 8.05 16.43 2.96
CA LYS A 97 9.26 16.73 3.72
C LYS A 97 8.93 16.67 5.21
N PHE A 98 9.67 15.89 5.97
CA PHE A 98 9.50 15.86 7.43
C PHE A 98 10.60 16.68 8.10
N ASN A 99 10.25 17.27 9.24
CA ASN A 99 11.17 18.10 10.01
C ASN A 99 11.96 17.22 10.98
N THR A 100 13.15 16.81 10.55
CA THR A 100 14.07 15.98 11.35
C THR A 100 14.40 16.62 12.70
N GLU A 101 14.69 17.92 12.74
CA GLU A 101 15.03 18.62 13.99
C GLU A 101 13.89 18.56 15.01
N ARG A 102 12.65 18.70 14.53
CA ARG A 102 11.47 18.57 15.37
C ARG A 102 11.36 17.17 15.95
N PHE A 103 11.57 16.12 15.15
CA PHE A 103 11.43 14.74 15.60
C PHE A 103 12.55 14.34 16.57
N VAL A 104 13.79 14.78 16.33
CA VAL A 104 14.88 14.63 17.30
C VAL A 104 14.52 15.30 18.62
N ARG A 105 13.98 16.53 18.58
CA ARG A 105 13.66 17.28 19.80
C ARG A 105 12.47 16.70 20.57
N LEU A 106 11.39 16.32 19.88
CA LEU A 106 10.14 15.87 20.53
C LEU A 106 10.16 14.38 20.89
N PHE A 107 10.77 13.55 20.05
CA PHE A 107 10.71 12.09 20.17
C PHE A 107 12.05 11.47 20.56
N GLN A 108 13.08 12.31 20.75
CA GLN A 108 14.44 11.85 21.04
C GLN A 108 15.01 10.91 19.96
N TRP A 109 14.51 11.02 18.73
CA TRP A 109 14.97 10.20 17.61
C TRP A 109 16.47 10.33 17.41
N THR A 110 17.12 9.19 17.33
CA THR A 110 18.53 9.04 16.96
C THR A 110 18.68 9.11 15.43
N LEU A 111 19.93 9.11 14.97
CA LEU A 111 20.21 8.97 13.54
C LEU A 111 19.66 7.65 12.99
N ASP A 112 19.66 6.58 13.79
CA ASP A 112 19.15 5.27 13.38
C ASP A 112 17.62 5.31 13.22
N ASP A 113 16.90 6.00 14.10
CA ASP A 113 15.44 6.17 13.98
C ASP A 113 15.05 6.97 12.74
N ILE A 114 15.81 8.02 12.44
CA ILE A 114 15.64 8.83 11.23
C ILE A 114 15.87 7.99 9.98
N THR A 115 16.95 7.20 9.99
CA THR A 115 17.30 6.31 8.87
C THR A 115 16.21 5.27 8.67
N PHE A 116 15.78 4.60 9.75
CA PHE A 116 14.70 3.63 9.73
C PHE A 116 13.40 4.21 9.18
N PHE A 117 13.00 5.41 9.61
CA PHE A 117 11.79 6.05 9.08
C PHE A 117 11.94 6.45 7.60
N SER A 118 13.13 6.87 7.18
CA SER A 118 13.43 7.14 5.77
C SER A 118 13.36 5.88 4.91
N ASP A 119 13.86 4.76 5.43
CA ASP A 119 13.82 3.46 4.75
C ASP A 119 12.38 2.97 4.62
N LEU A 120 11.57 3.06 5.69
CA LEU A 120 10.14 2.73 5.63
C LEU A 120 9.39 3.51 4.54
N ARG A 121 9.71 4.79 4.37
CA ARG A 121 9.12 5.62 3.31
C ARG A 121 9.62 5.23 1.92
N THR A 122 10.88 4.82 1.82
CA THR A 122 11.48 4.33 0.57
C THR A 122 10.83 3.02 0.15
N ASP A 123 10.57 2.11 1.10
CA ASP A 123 9.85 0.86 0.86
C ASP A 123 8.40 1.13 0.41
N ALA A 124 7.72 2.07 1.07
CA ALA A 124 6.37 2.51 0.69
C ALA A 124 6.33 3.11 -0.73
N ASN A 125 7.35 3.86 -1.13
CA ASN A 125 7.48 4.37 -2.49
C ASN A 125 7.72 3.24 -3.50
N THR A 126 8.61 2.32 -3.17
CA THR A 126 8.97 1.19 -4.04
C THR A 126 7.76 0.33 -4.34
N VAL A 127 6.95 -0.02 -3.32
CA VAL A 127 5.74 -0.82 -3.54
C VAL A 127 4.65 -0.06 -4.31
N TRP A 128 4.56 1.26 -4.12
CA TRP A 128 3.68 2.11 -4.93
C TRP A 128 4.07 2.09 -6.42
N GLU A 129 5.36 2.20 -6.72
CA GLU A 129 5.88 2.14 -8.10
C GLU A 129 5.60 0.77 -8.72
N GLN A 130 5.87 -0.32 -8.00
CA GLN A 130 5.54 -1.68 -8.44
C GLN A 130 4.05 -1.85 -8.72
N PHE A 131 3.18 -1.29 -7.88
CA PHE A 131 1.74 -1.27 -8.10
C PHE A 131 1.38 -0.54 -9.39
N VAL A 132 1.92 0.67 -9.62
CA VAL A 132 1.65 1.45 -10.82
C VAL A 132 2.08 0.71 -12.08
N GLU A 133 3.26 0.09 -12.08
CA GLU A 133 3.76 -0.71 -13.19
C GLU A 133 2.86 -1.92 -13.46
N THR A 134 2.57 -2.69 -12.41
CA THR A 134 1.71 -3.89 -12.50
C THR A 134 0.32 -3.54 -13.00
N TYR A 135 -0.27 -2.45 -12.50
CA TYR A 135 -1.59 -1.98 -12.91
C TYR A 135 -1.61 -1.59 -14.39
N LYS A 136 -0.61 -0.83 -14.85
CA LYS A 136 -0.51 -0.45 -16.27
C LYS A 136 -0.37 -1.66 -17.17
N GLU A 137 0.44 -2.64 -16.80
CA GLU A 137 0.63 -3.87 -17.58
C GLU A 137 -0.67 -4.70 -17.67
N LYS A 138 -1.32 -4.93 -16.53
CA LYS A 138 -2.57 -5.72 -16.46
C LYS A 138 -3.74 -5.00 -17.12
N ARG A 139 -3.79 -3.67 -17.05
CA ARG A 139 -4.77 -2.83 -17.76
C ARG A 139 -4.78 -3.08 -19.26
N LEU A 140 -3.60 -3.07 -19.88
CA LEU A 140 -3.47 -3.28 -21.32
C LEU A 140 -4.00 -4.65 -21.73
N LYS A 141 -3.75 -5.68 -20.91
CA LYS A 141 -4.24 -7.04 -21.15
C LYS A 141 -5.76 -7.14 -20.98
N HIS A 142 -6.36 -6.41 -20.04
CA HIS A 142 -7.82 -6.37 -19.82
C HIS A 142 -8.59 -5.61 -20.92
N HIS A 143 -8.05 -4.50 -21.44
CA HIS A 143 -8.68 -3.74 -22.53
C HIS A 143 -8.63 -4.43 -23.90
N HIS A 144 -7.82 -5.49 -24.05
CA HIS A 144 -7.91 -6.37 -25.23
C HIS A 144 -9.07 -7.38 -25.16
N THR A 145 -9.82 -7.43 -24.05
CA THR A 145 -10.93 -8.37 -23.86
C THR A 145 -12.31 -7.72 -23.73
N ILE A 146 -12.41 -6.40 -23.56
CA ILE A 146 -13.69 -5.68 -23.45
C ILE A 146 -13.58 -4.36 -24.22
N ASP A 147 -14.52 -4.16 -25.15
CA ASP A 147 -14.64 -3.03 -26.08
C ASP A 147 -14.56 -1.67 -25.34
N ASP A 148 -13.62 -0.83 -25.77
CA ASP A 148 -13.09 0.31 -25.03
C ASP A 148 -13.83 1.59 -25.45
N THR A 149 -14.99 1.85 -24.84
CA THR A 149 -15.61 3.18 -24.86
C THR A 149 -15.94 3.60 -23.44
N THR A 150 -14.97 4.19 -22.71
CA THR A 150 -15.14 5.25 -21.68
C THR A 150 -13.93 5.41 -20.75
N VAL A 151 -12.74 5.69 -21.30
CA VAL A 151 -11.70 6.36 -20.50
C VAL A 151 -11.38 7.71 -21.16
N PRO A 152 -11.70 8.86 -20.53
CA PRO A 152 -11.35 10.16 -21.07
C PRO A 152 -9.83 10.30 -21.13
N SER A 153 -9.32 10.64 -22.32
CA SER A 153 -7.92 10.97 -22.54
C SER A 153 -7.47 12.08 -21.59
N ILE A 154 -6.48 11.78 -20.75
CA ILE A 154 -5.80 12.80 -19.97
C ILE A 154 -5.02 13.66 -20.96
N VAL A 155 -5.45 14.91 -21.05
CA VAL A 155 -4.88 15.96 -21.90
C VAL A 155 -3.41 16.18 -21.54
N GLU A 156 -2.54 16.03 -22.53
CA GLU A 156 -1.17 16.55 -22.49
C GLU A 156 -1.20 18.06 -22.24
N VAL A 157 -0.77 18.48 -21.06
CA VAL A 157 -0.42 19.88 -20.82
C VAL A 157 0.96 20.10 -21.42
N LYS A 158 1.01 20.68 -22.62
CA LYS A 158 2.24 21.27 -23.15
C LYS A 158 2.51 22.58 -22.40
N MET A 159 3.73 22.70 -21.87
CA MET A 159 4.33 23.99 -21.49
C MET A 159 4.51 24.88 -22.72
#